data_AF-A0A9R0B4E2-F1
#
_entry.id   AF-A0A9R0B4E2-F1
#
_cell.length_a   1.000
_cell.length_b   1.000
_cell.length_c   1.000
_cell.angle_alpha   90.00
_cell.angle_beta   90.00
_cell.angle_gamma   90.00
#
_symmetry.space_group_name_H-M   'P 1'
#
loop_
_entity.id
_entity.type
_entity.pdbx_description
1 polymer ?
#
loop_
_entity_poly.entity_id
_entity_poly.type
_entity_poly.pdbx_seq_one_letter_code
_entity_poly.pdbx_strand_id
1 'polypeptide(L)'
;MEACFFISRQAWRADFRLPPQTSYKMTATLRPYLNAVRATLQAALCLENFSSQVVERHNKPEVEVRSSKELLLQPVVISRNEKEKVLIEGSINSVRVSIAVKQADEIEKILCHKFMRFMMMRAENFFILRRKPVEVSSIVKNQQGMKRDVIY
;
A
#
# COMPACT_ATOMS: atom_id res chain seq x y z
N MET A 1 6.55 -1.97 11.65
CA MET A 1 7.49 -1.81 10.51
C MET A 1 6.81 -2.38 9.29
N GLU A 2 6.75 -1.60 8.22
CA GLU A 2 5.75 -1.79 7.17
C GLU A 2 6.39 -1.77 5.79
N ALA A 3 5.91 -2.64 4.89
CA ALA A 3 6.32 -2.64 3.49
C ALA A 3 5.42 -1.66 2.74
N CYS A 4 6.00 -0.67 2.06
CA CYS A 4 5.24 0.29 1.27
C CYS A 4 5.51 0.07 -0.22
N PHE A 5 4.50 -0.39 -0.94
CA PHE A 5 4.55 -0.61 -2.38
C PHE A 5 3.93 0.57 -3.11
N PHE A 6 4.54 0.95 -4.21
CA PHE A 6 4.12 1.99 -5.14
C PHE A 6 3.88 1.35 -6.50
N ILE A 7 2.64 1.40 -6.99
CA ILE A 7 2.28 0.80 -8.27
C ILE A 7 1.81 1.93 -9.19
N SER A 8 2.55 2.16 -10.30
CA SER A 8 2.17 3.03 -11.40
C SER A 8 2.17 2.24 -12.72
N ARG A 9 1.39 2.65 -13.71
CA ARG A 9 1.28 1.95 -15.01
C ARG A 9 2.62 1.79 -15.74
N GLN A 10 3.57 2.71 -15.54
CA GLN A 10 4.91 2.66 -16.14
C GLN A 10 5.77 1.50 -15.59
N ALA A 11 5.34 0.88 -14.50
CA ALA A 11 6.04 -0.19 -13.80
C ALA A 11 5.51 -1.60 -14.16
N TRP A 12 4.42 -1.74 -14.91
CA TRP A 12 3.82 -3.06 -15.15
C TRP A 12 4.19 -3.65 -16.51
N ARG A 13 5.45 -4.11 -16.61
CA ARG A 13 5.88 -5.12 -17.62
C ARG A 13 6.71 -6.25 -16.98
N ALA A 14 6.48 -6.56 -15.71
CA ALA A 14 7.08 -7.72 -15.06
C ALA A 14 6.07 -8.87 -15.06
N ASP A 15 6.36 -9.88 -15.87
CA ASP A 15 5.60 -11.13 -15.97
C ASP A 15 5.79 -11.92 -14.66
N PHE A 16 5.05 -11.54 -13.61
CA PHE A 16 5.09 -12.17 -12.30
C PHE A 16 4.34 -13.50 -12.37
N ARG A 17 5.00 -14.54 -12.87
CA ARG A 17 4.54 -15.92 -12.69
C ARG A 17 4.57 -16.21 -11.18
N LEU A 18 3.39 -16.20 -10.56
CA LEU A 18 3.23 -16.64 -9.18
C LEU A 18 3.65 -18.13 -9.11
N PRO A 19 4.52 -18.52 -8.15
CA PRO A 19 4.88 -19.92 -7.98
C PRO A 19 3.63 -20.77 -7.69
N PRO A 20 3.64 -22.06 -8.05
CA PRO A 20 2.53 -22.96 -7.76
C PRO A 20 2.22 -22.96 -6.26
N GLN A 21 0.93 -22.91 -5.93
CA GLN A 21 0.44 -22.79 -4.56
C GLN A 21 0.91 -23.99 -3.72
N THR A 22 1.90 -23.79 -2.85
CA THR A 22 2.24 -24.77 -1.81
C THR A 22 1.09 -24.80 -0.80
N SER A 23 0.61 -26.00 -0.45
CA SER A 23 -0.49 -26.21 0.50
C SER A 23 -0.05 -25.83 1.92
N TYR A 24 -0.09 -24.54 2.23
CA TYR A 24 0.09 -24.04 3.58
C TYR A 24 -1.28 -24.10 4.29
N LYS A 25 -1.36 -24.68 5.49
CA LYS A 25 -2.59 -24.70 6.31
C LYS A 25 -3.03 -23.26 6.60
N MET A 26 -3.96 -22.74 5.80
CA MET A 26 -4.51 -21.40 5.98
C MET A 26 -5.40 -21.40 7.22
N THR A 27 -4.98 -20.68 8.26
CA THR A 27 -5.84 -20.40 9.43
C THR A 27 -7.19 -19.79 8.98
N ALA A 28 -8.28 -20.11 9.69
CA ALA A 28 -9.66 -19.78 9.29
C ALA A 28 -9.89 -18.32 8.90
N THR A 29 -9.17 -17.37 9.53
CA THR A 29 -9.31 -15.93 9.28
C THR A 29 -8.35 -15.35 8.23
N LEU A 30 -7.32 -16.09 7.81
CA LEU A 30 -6.32 -15.57 6.87
C LEU A 30 -6.85 -15.54 5.44
N ARG A 31 -7.58 -16.58 5.02
CA ARG A 31 -8.17 -16.65 3.68
C ARG A 31 -9.16 -15.50 3.40
N PRO A 32 -10.15 -15.21 4.26
CA PRO A 32 -11.06 -14.08 4.02
C PRO A 32 -10.34 -12.73 4.04
N TYR A 33 -9.33 -12.56 4.91
CA TYR A 33 -8.51 -11.35 4.94
C TYR A 33 -7.77 -11.11 3.61
N LEU A 34 -7.06 -12.12 3.09
CA LEU A 34 -6.34 -12.00 1.81
C LEU A 34 -7.29 -11.81 0.62
N ASN A 35 -8.49 -12.40 0.67
CA ASN A 35 -9.51 -12.18 -0.35
C ASN A 35 -10.01 -10.72 -0.34
N ALA A 36 -10.26 -10.15 0.83
CA ALA A 36 -10.64 -8.73 0.95
C ALA A 36 -9.54 -7.80 0.44
N VAL A 37 -8.27 -8.06 0.80
CA VAL A 37 -7.12 -7.31 0.29
C VAL A 37 -7.01 -7.41 -1.24
N ARG A 38 -7.14 -8.62 -1.79
CA ARG A 38 -7.10 -8.84 -3.25
C ARG A 38 -8.21 -8.08 -3.97
N ALA A 39 -9.46 -8.18 -3.49
CA ALA A 39 -10.60 -7.51 -4.11
C ALA A 39 -10.43 -5.98 -4.07
N THR A 40 -9.94 -5.45 -2.95
CA THR A 40 -9.72 -4.00 -2.79
C THR A 40 -8.58 -3.51 -3.68
N LEU A 41 -7.48 -4.25 -3.79
CA LEU A 41 -6.40 -3.92 -4.71
C LEU A 41 -6.85 -3.99 -6.18
N GLN A 42 -7.68 -4.96 -6.53
CA GLN A 42 -8.22 -5.06 -7.89
C GLN A 42 -9.06 -3.84 -8.26
N ALA A 43 -9.86 -3.32 -7.31
CA ALA A 43 -10.62 -2.08 -7.52
C ALA A 43 -9.72 -0.83 -7.54
N ALA A 44 -8.68 -0.79 -6.69
CA ALA A 44 -7.77 0.36 -6.60
C ALA A 44 -6.80 0.46 -7.80
N LEU A 45 -6.45 -0.66 -8.45
CA LEU A 45 -5.50 -0.72 -9.57
C LEU A 45 -6.08 -0.31 -10.93
N CYS A 46 -7.26 0.31 -10.95
CA CYS A 46 -7.85 0.95 -12.13
C CYS A 46 -7.16 2.28 -12.46
N LEU A 47 -5.86 2.22 -12.78
CA LEU A 47 -5.01 3.39 -12.99
C LEU A 47 -5.00 3.89 -14.44
N GLU A 48 -5.05 5.20 -14.59
CA GLU A 48 -4.97 5.93 -15.86
C GLU A 48 -3.74 6.84 -15.89
N ASN A 49 -3.24 7.13 -17.09
CA ASN A 49 -2.16 8.08 -17.24
C ASN A 49 -2.71 9.49 -17.06
N PHE A 50 -2.25 10.20 -16.04
CA PHE A 50 -2.73 11.54 -15.71
C PHE A 50 -1.54 12.50 -15.54
N SER A 51 -1.50 13.57 -16.33
CA SER A 51 -0.47 14.62 -16.23
C SER A 51 -0.74 15.50 -15.02
N SER A 52 0.32 16.01 -14.39
CA SER A 52 0.19 16.88 -13.23
C SER A 52 -0.54 18.18 -13.59
N GLN A 53 -1.57 18.52 -12.81
CA GLN A 53 -2.31 19.79 -12.97
C GLN A 53 -1.56 21.00 -12.43
N VAL A 54 -0.59 20.78 -11.51
CA VAL A 54 0.13 21.87 -10.83
C VAL A 54 1.41 22.26 -11.57
N VAL A 55 2.08 21.29 -12.20
CA VAL A 55 3.35 21.53 -12.90
C VAL A 55 3.24 21.00 -14.32
N GLU A 56 3.30 21.92 -15.29
CA GLU A 56 3.25 21.56 -16.72
C GLU A 56 4.33 20.55 -17.09
N ARG A 57 3.99 19.62 -17.99
CA ARG A 57 4.90 18.60 -18.55
C ARG A 57 5.51 17.62 -17.52
N HIS A 58 5.00 17.60 -16.29
CA HIS A 58 5.37 16.60 -15.29
C HIS A 58 4.29 15.52 -15.15
N ASN A 59 4.75 14.29 -14.92
CA ASN A 59 3.89 13.17 -14.53
C ASN A 59 4.42 12.64 -13.20
N LYS A 60 3.73 12.98 -12.11
CA LYS A 60 4.10 12.62 -10.75
C LYS A 60 2.97 11.77 -10.16
N PRO A 61 3.28 10.83 -9.27
CA PRO A 61 2.22 10.11 -8.56
C PRO A 61 1.39 11.01 -7.68
N GLU A 62 0.10 11.12 -7.99
CA GLU A 62 -0.82 11.99 -7.26
C GLU A 62 -0.99 11.53 -5.80
N VAL A 63 -0.92 10.21 -5.53
CA VAL A 63 -0.98 9.68 -4.14
C VAL A 63 0.18 10.15 -3.25
N GLU A 64 1.32 10.52 -3.85
CA GLU A 64 2.51 11.02 -3.13
C GLU A 64 2.52 12.54 -3.02
N VAL A 65 2.16 13.23 -4.11
CA VAL A 65 2.19 14.70 -4.17
C VAL A 65 1.00 15.31 -3.43
N ARG A 66 -0.17 14.67 -3.49
CA ARG A 66 -1.42 15.11 -2.85
C ARG A 66 -1.77 16.58 -3.12
N SER A 67 -1.45 17.06 -4.31
CA SER A 67 -1.73 18.42 -4.78
C SER A 67 -3.22 18.71 -4.90
N SER A 68 -3.96 17.72 -5.40
CA SER A 68 -5.35 17.82 -5.80
C SER A 68 -6.16 16.75 -5.06
N LYS A 69 -7.12 17.17 -4.23
CA LYS A 69 -7.92 16.23 -3.42
C LYS A 69 -8.89 15.41 -4.27
N GLU A 70 -9.33 15.97 -5.39
CA GLU A 70 -10.22 15.36 -6.38
C GLU A 70 -9.58 14.16 -7.10
N LEU A 71 -8.25 14.07 -7.09
CA LEU A 71 -7.50 12.96 -7.72
C LEU A 71 -7.21 11.83 -6.74
N LEU A 72 -7.52 12.01 -5.45
CA LEU A 72 -7.28 11.05 -4.38
C LEU A 72 -8.54 10.25 -4.07
N LEU A 73 -8.38 8.93 -3.96
CA LEU A 73 -9.43 8.06 -3.46
C LEU A 73 -9.40 8.01 -1.93
N GLN A 74 -10.53 7.65 -1.33
CA GLN A 74 -10.62 7.44 0.11
C GLN A 74 -9.67 6.30 0.54
N PRO A 75 -8.74 6.55 1.48
CA PRO A 75 -7.89 5.50 2.02
C PRO A 75 -8.70 4.39 2.68
N VAL A 76 -8.37 3.13 2.39
CA VAL A 76 -9.03 1.94 2.95
C VAL A 76 -8.05 1.17 3.82
N VAL A 77 -8.47 0.79 5.02
CA VAL A 77 -7.69 -0.07 5.92
C VAL A 77 -8.41 -1.40 6.09
N ILE A 78 -7.71 -2.50 5.82
CA ILE A 78 -8.19 -3.86 6.01
C ILE A 78 -7.35 -4.46 7.14
N SER A 79 -8.00 -4.84 8.23
CA SER A 79 -7.33 -5.42 9.41
C SER A 79 -7.78 -6.85 9.64
N ARG A 80 -6.83 -7.75 9.90
CA ARG A 80 -7.10 -9.09 10.39
C ARG A 80 -7.12 -9.15 11.92
N ASN A 81 -6.24 -8.36 12.54
CA ASN A 81 -6.15 -8.12 13.98
C ASN A 81 -5.49 -6.74 14.21
N GLU A 82 -5.27 -6.37 15.46
CA GLU A 82 -4.67 -5.07 15.80
C GLU A 82 -3.27 -4.86 15.24
N LYS A 83 -2.52 -5.94 15.00
CA LYS A 83 -1.11 -5.93 14.54
C LYS A 83 -0.96 -6.16 13.03
N GLU A 84 -1.88 -6.90 12.41
CA GLU A 84 -1.91 -7.26 10.99
C GLU A 84 -2.97 -6.44 10.25
N LYS A 85 -2.48 -5.49 9.45
CA LYS A 85 -3.33 -4.52 8.76
C LYS A 85 -2.66 -4.05 7.48
N VAL A 86 -3.47 -3.78 6.46
CA VAL A 86 -3.04 -3.26 5.17
C VAL A 86 -3.79 -1.95 4.92
N LEU A 87 -3.05 -0.90 4.62
CA LEU A 87 -3.56 0.40 4.22
C LEU A 87 -3.37 0.52 2.70
N ILE A 88 -4.44 0.83 2.00
CA ILE A 88 -4.47 1.04 0.55
C ILE A 88 -4.90 2.48 0.32
N GLU A 89 -4.06 3.24 -0.37
CA GLU A 89 -4.32 4.61 -0.78
C GLU A 89 -4.27 4.66 -2.30
N GLY A 90 -5.41 4.96 -2.92
CA GLY A 90 -5.51 5.08 -4.36
C GLY A 90 -5.49 6.54 -4.82
N SER A 91 -5.07 6.72 -6.06
CA SER A 91 -5.26 7.94 -6.85
C SER A 91 -5.50 7.56 -8.30
N ILE A 92 -5.77 8.54 -9.16
CA ILE A 92 -6.01 8.30 -10.58
C ILE A 92 -4.84 7.60 -11.30
N ASN A 93 -3.58 7.89 -10.95
CA ASN A 93 -2.40 7.42 -11.69
C ASN A 93 -1.45 6.52 -10.89
N SER A 94 -1.73 6.33 -9.59
CA SER A 94 -0.88 5.55 -8.70
C SER A 94 -1.62 5.01 -7.49
N VAL A 95 -1.19 3.84 -7.00
CA VAL A 95 -1.65 3.26 -5.73
C VAL A 95 -0.46 3.10 -4.79
N ARG A 96 -0.67 3.42 -3.52
CA ARG A 96 0.24 3.13 -2.42
C ARG A 96 -0.35 2.08 -1.48
N VAL A 97 0.44 1.06 -1.16
CA VAL A 97 0.03 -0.06 -0.30
C VAL A 97 1.02 -0.19 0.85
N SER A 98 0.57 0.06 2.09
CA SER A 98 1.36 -0.18 3.29
C SER A 98 0.88 -1.44 4.01
N ILE A 99 1.80 -2.37 4.28
CA ILE A 99 1.50 -3.67 4.92
C ILE A 99 2.16 -3.72 6.30
N ALA A 100 1.35 -3.85 7.36
CA ALA A 100 1.81 -4.18 8.70
C ALA A 100 1.84 -5.71 8.88
N VAL A 101 3.04 -6.23 9.15
CA VAL A 101 3.29 -7.66 9.37
C VAL A 101 3.25 -7.96 10.87
N LYS A 102 2.65 -9.08 11.26
CA LYS A 102 2.66 -9.57 12.64
C LYS A 102 4.10 -9.78 13.12
N GLN A 103 4.36 -9.32 14.34
CA GLN A 103 5.61 -9.56 15.06
C GLN A 103 5.21 -10.12 16.42
N ALA A 104 5.44 -11.42 16.63
CA ALA A 104 5.16 -12.11 17.88
C ALA A 104 6.26 -11.84 18.92
N ASP A 105 7.52 -11.86 18.48
CA ASP A 105 8.70 -11.79 19.35
C ASP A 105 9.69 -10.70 18.93
N GLU A 106 10.64 -10.37 19.81
CA GLU A 106 11.72 -9.42 19.52
C GLU A 106 12.63 -9.90 18.39
N ILE A 107 12.85 -11.22 18.30
CA ILE A 107 13.62 -11.83 17.21
C ILE A 107 12.90 -11.58 15.87
N GLU A 108 11.59 -11.83 15.79
CA GLU A 108 10.81 -11.56 14.58
C GLU A 108 10.81 -10.08 14.22
N LYS A 109 10.79 -9.18 15.20
CA LYS A 109 10.92 -7.73 14.97
C LYS A 109 12.26 -7.37 14.33
N ILE A 110 13.37 -7.94 14.82
CA ILE A 110 14.70 -7.72 14.24
C ILE A 110 14.80 -8.33 12.84
N LEU A 111 14.28 -9.54 12.64
CA LEU A 111 14.26 -10.22 11.34
C LEU A 111 13.45 -9.41 10.33
N CYS A 112 12.24 -8.98 10.69
CA CYS A 112 11.38 -8.14 9.87
C CYS A 112 12.09 -6.83 9.50
N HIS A 113 12.75 -6.16 10.46
CA HIS A 113 13.52 -4.94 10.22
C HIS A 113 14.65 -5.15 9.20
N LYS A 114 15.48 -6.19 9.41
CA LYS A 114 16.62 -6.47 8.53
C LYS A 114 16.15 -6.88 7.14
N PHE A 115 15.11 -7.71 7.05
CA PHE A 115 14.55 -8.15 5.78
C PHE A 115 13.93 -6.99 4.99
N MET A 116 13.13 -6.14 5.64
CA MET A 116 12.57 -4.94 5.00
C MET A 116 13.68 -3.97 4.57
N ARG A 117 14.69 -3.73 5.41
CA ARG A 117 15.84 -2.89 5.07
C ARG A 117 16.59 -3.43 3.86
N PHE A 118 16.81 -4.75 3.80
CA PHE A 118 17.43 -5.41 2.66
C PHE A 118 16.64 -5.22 1.36
N MET A 119 15.31 -5.39 1.42
CA MET A 119 14.41 -5.17 0.29
C MET A 119 14.42 -3.71 -0.17
N MET A 120 14.41 -2.74 0.75
CA MET A 120 14.48 -1.31 0.44
C MET A 120 15.80 -0.90 -0.23
N MET A 121 16.93 -1.51 0.15
CA MET A 121 18.22 -1.26 -0.51
C MET A 121 18.24 -1.75 -1.97
N ARG A 122 17.34 -2.67 -2.34
CA ARG A 122 17.18 -3.21 -3.70
C ARG A 122 15.98 -2.63 -4.44
N ALA A 123 15.39 -1.54 -3.95
CA ALA A 123 14.24 -0.89 -4.56
C ALA A 123 14.52 -0.35 -5.98
N GLU A 124 15.79 -0.20 -6.39
CA GLU A 124 16.13 0.11 -7.78
C GLU A 124 15.78 -1.03 -8.74
N ASN A 125 15.94 -2.28 -8.29
CA ASN A 125 15.56 -3.47 -9.06
C ASN A 125 14.07 -3.81 -8.87
N PHE A 126 13.51 -3.49 -7.71
CA PHE A 126 12.09 -3.61 -7.41
C PHE A 126 11.45 -2.22 -7.45
N PHE A 127 11.18 -1.71 -8.65
CA PHE A 127 10.60 -0.37 -8.88
C PHE A 127 9.26 -0.12 -8.18
N ILE A 128 8.59 -1.18 -7.70
CA ILE A 128 7.38 -1.07 -6.88
C ILE A 128 7.65 -0.82 -5.41
N LEU A 129 8.89 -0.91 -4.91
CA LEU A 129 9.20 -0.72 -3.49
C LEU A 129 9.57 0.74 -3.24
N ARG A 130 9.02 1.31 -2.16
CA ARG A 130 9.46 2.62 -1.68
C ARG A 130 10.72 2.48 -0.85
N ARG A 131 11.62 3.45 -0.98
CA ARG A 131 12.86 3.55 -0.20
C ARG A 131 12.63 3.93 1.27
N LYS A 132 11.45 4.48 1.59
CA LYS A 132 11.01 4.81 2.94
C LYS A 132 9.62 4.21 3.19
N PRO A 133 9.41 3.50 4.31
CA PRO A 133 8.08 3.01 4.67
C PRO A 133 7.18 4.17 5.12
N VAL A 134 5.87 3.99 5.01
CA VAL A 134 4.83 4.91 5.54
C VAL A 134 4.01 4.12 6.54
N GLU A 135 3.82 4.69 7.73
CA GLU A 135 3.10 4.06 8.85
C GLU A 135 1.57 4.02 8.63
N VAL A 136 0.97 2.83 8.79
CA VAL A 136 -0.47 2.56 8.72
C VAL A 136 -1.22 3.29 9.84
N SER A 137 -0.61 3.46 11.02
CA SER A 137 -1.19 4.19 12.16
C SER A 137 -1.33 5.70 11.93
N SER A 138 -0.49 6.27 11.08
CA SER A 138 -0.31 7.72 11.01
C SER A 138 -1.33 8.40 10.09
N ILE A 139 -2.08 7.62 9.28
CA ILE A 139 -3.15 8.14 8.42
C ILE A 139 -4.51 8.16 9.13
N VAL A 140 -4.76 7.25 10.08
CA VAL A 140 -6.00 7.26 10.88
C VAL A 140 -6.13 8.55 11.68
N LYS A 141 -5.01 9.11 12.15
CA LYS A 141 -4.99 10.39 12.89
C LYS A 141 -5.30 11.61 12.02
N ASN A 142 -4.84 11.62 10.76
CA ASN A 142 -5.14 12.73 9.85
C ASN A 142 -6.60 12.75 9.38
N GLN A 143 -7.30 11.61 9.41
CA GLN A 143 -8.75 11.57 9.21
C GLN A 143 -9.53 11.91 10.48
N GLN A 144 -8.99 11.61 11.68
CA GLN A 144 -9.61 12.03 12.95
C GLN A 144 -9.50 13.54 13.20
N GLY A 145 -8.51 14.22 12.62
CA GLY A 145 -8.45 15.69 12.55
C GLY A 145 -9.42 16.32 11.53
N MET A 146 -10.12 15.50 10.74
CA MET A 146 -11.15 15.92 9.78
C MET A 146 -12.51 15.31 10.15
N LYS A 147 -12.76 15.11 11.45
CA LYS A 147 -14.10 14.87 12.02
C LYS A 147 -14.62 16.15 12.66
N ARG A 148 -15.15 17.02 11.81
CA ARG A 148 -16.20 18.03 12.05
C ARG A 148 -16.20 18.83 10.76
N ASP A 149 -17.00 18.36 9.82
CA ASP A 149 -17.77 19.22 8.93
C ASP A 149 -18.54 18.33 7.94
N VAL A 150 -19.87 18.37 8.12
CA VAL A 150 -20.91 18.06 7.11
C VAL A 150 -21.19 16.56 6.88
N ILE A 151 -22.42 16.02 6.88
CA ILE A 151 -23.78 16.30 7.40
C ILE A 151 -24.64 15.12 6.86
N TYR A 152 -25.60 14.66 7.67
CA TYR A 152 -26.58 13.54 7.49
C TYR A 152 -26.03 12.10 7.54
#